data_AF-A0A6I5NMZ3-F1
#
_entry.id   AF-A0A6I5NMZ3-F1
#
_cell.length_a   1.000
_cell.length_b   1.000
_cell.length_c   1.000
_cell.angle_alpha   90.00
_cell.angle_beta   90.00
_cell.angle_gamma   90.00
#
_symmetry.space_group_name_H-M   'P 1'
#
loop_
_entity.id
_entity.type
_entity.pdbx_description
1 polymer ?
#
loop_
_entity_poly.entity_id
_entity_poly.type
_entity_poly.pdbx_seq_one_letter_code
_entity_poly.pdbx_strand_id
1 'polypeptide(L)'
;MGTWIKETDKAIYLMDDNYYIDAVFKQPSSTNPLEEVANIATMKSWFQRPDKPARMTISVGTGEPEPQPQPDDPVVPPVVPPIPEFKGMQIRTTVDTYFKLALKDSSQLTDKEKVLVKNDTKFDIQFYTDVGSNHWEIELLEPTLGDGQTTRWYVFVPAVELLTRVLLTVTSDTLFKTEPKLSIDLPDSAKVFVKNGTQLRLISFEPAAGNHTKIELADASLGPDERTTWYAFTPDINILGQRQTLAVVSDTLFKVQPVQSSELSANEKVFVKNKTVFLINSYSQPENMHVRVALQGAFLGPDKRNTWYCFVPDIAIAGTEIGNQPEDENPGGGGEAGDRGIPMQFPGFDGTYYSNDPIYFVNQFGERGNFTWGEALHAEPATGFYRRPTTASVIYNILDMTRVMEDIRRRYGNRPIQINSWYRDPVTNAAVGGASNSRHMTGDALDFVVPGVHPFDVFADLDPWWGNRGGLASSSVFTHIDMRGYRARWEYGY
;
A
#
# COMPACT_ATOMS: atom_id res chain seq x y z
N MET A 1 13.49 31.72 -36.87
CA MET A 1 14.69 32.60 -36.87
C MET A 1 15.62 32.08 -35.76
N GLY A 2 16.80 32.65 -35.49
CA GLY A 2 17.56 32.20 -34.31
C GLY A 2 16.82 32.56 -33.01
N THR A 3 17.04 31.82 -31.92
CA THR A 3 16.49 32.20 -30.61
C THR A 3 16.96 33.60 -30.20
N TRP A 4 16.24 34.25 -29.30
CA TRP A 4 16.61 35.56 -28.76
C TRP A 4 16.16 35.68 -27.30
N ILE A 5 16.68 36.66 -26.56
CA ILE A 5 16.32 36.85 -25.15
C ILE A 5 15.35 38.02 -25.03
N LYS A 6 14.27 37.85 -24.26
CA LYS A 6 13.40 38.97 -23.84
C LYS A 6 13.47 39.12 -22.34
N GLU A 7 13.86 40.28 -21.86
CA GLU A 7 13.76 40.65 -20.46
C GLU A 7 12.56 41.60 -20.25
N THR A 8 11.87 41.36 -19.15
CA THR A 8 10.66 42.06 -18.71
C THR A 8 10.78 42.35 -17.21
N ASP A 9 9.85 43.12 -16.66
CA ASP A 9 9.76 43.34 -15.20
C ASP A 9 9.58 42.04 -14.38
N LYS A 10 9.23 40.88 -14.96
CA LYS A 10 9.04 39.63 -14.18
C LYS A 10 10.12 38.58 -14.41
N ALA A 11 10.65 38.49 -15.62
CA ALA A 11 11.55 37.41 -16.00
C ALA A 11 12.42 37.75 -17.20
N ILE A 12 13.44 36.90 -17.41
CA ILE A 12 14.25 36.84 -18.61
C ILE A 12 13.86 35.56 -19.34
N TYR A 13 13.40 35.67 -20.59
CA TYR A 13 12.87 34.58 -21.41
C TYR A 13 13.84 34.24 -22.53
N LEU A 14 14.02 32.95 -22.82
CA LEU A 14 14.55 32.49 -24.09
C LEU A 14 13.38 32.34 -25.07
N MET A 15 13.38 33.15 -26.10
CA MET A 15 12.31 33.25 -27.09
C MET A 15 12.64 32.44 -28.34
N ASP A 16 11.64 31.72 -28.84
CA ASP A 16 11.60 31.18 -30.19
C ASP A 16 10.36 31.74 -30.90
N ASP A 17 10.61 32.49 -31.98
CA ASP A 17 9.63 33.36 -32.63
C ASP A 17 8.81 34.22 -31.62
N ASN A 18 7.50 33.98 -31.47
CA ASN A 18 6.59 34.76 -30.61
C ASN A 18 6.36 34.16 -29.21
N TYR A 19 7.00 33.03 -28.90
CA TYR A 19 6.78 32.30 -27.67
C TYR A 19 8.08 32.10 -26.89
N TYR A 20 7.99 31.92 -25.58
CA TYR A 20 9.17 31.52 -24.80
C TYR A 20 9.27 30.00 -24.70
N ILE A 21 10.51 29.50 -24.74
CA ILE A 21 10.86 28.09 -24.59
C ILE A 21 11.57 27.79 -23.27
N ASP A 22 12.07 28.82 -22.60
CA ASP A 22 12.63 28.76 -21.25
C ASP A 22 12.54 30.14 -20.58
N ALA A 23 12.56 30.20 -19.23
CA ALA A 23 12.43 31.43 -18.47
C ALA A 23 13.23 31.42 -17.15
N VAL A 24 13.83 32.56 -16.82
CA VAL A 24 14.48 32.83 -15.53
C VAL A 24 13.72 33.95 -14.84
N PHE A 25 12.94 33.57 -13.82
CA PHE A 25 12.16 34.52 -13.03
C PHE A 25 13.04 35.36 -12.12
N LYS A 26 12.67 36.63 -12.01
CA LYS A 26 13.33 37.58 -11.11
C LYS A 26 12.70 37.55 -9.72
N GLN A 27 13.47 37.97 -8.73
CA GLN A 27 13.04 38.12 -7.34
C GLN A 27 13.50 39.48 -6.81
N PRO A 28 12.78 40.10 -5.86
CA PRO A 28 13.22 41.36 -5.27
C PRO A 28 14.60 41.26 -4.61
N SER A 29 15.42 42.29 -4.77
CA SER A 29 16.69 42.42 -4.05
C SER A 29 16.45 42.62 -2.55
N SER A 30 17.23 41.94 -1.71
CA SER A 30 17.13 42.06 -0.25
C SER A 30 17.63 43.40 0.28
N THR A 31 18.35 44.19 -0.52
CA THR A 31 19.03 45.42 -0.09
C THR A 31 18.48 46.69 -0.75
N ASN A 32 17.76 46.57 -1.87
CA ASN A 32 17.17 47.70 -2.56
C ASN A 32 15.79 47.33 -3.11
N PRO A 33 14.70 47.94 -2.62
CA PRO A 33 13.34 47.60 -3.03
C PRO A 33 13.02 47.98 -4.49
N LEU A 34 13.91 48.71 -5.16
CA LEU A 34 13.80 49.04 -6.59
C LEU A 34 14.63 48.11 -7.48
N GLU A 35 15.30 47.11 -6.92
CA GLU A 35 16.12 46.14 -7.65
C GLU A 35 15.49 44.76 -7.68
N GLU A 36 15.79 44.03 -8.74
CA GLU A 36 15.43 42.63 -8.90
C GLU A 36 16.68 41.80 -9.25
N VAL A 37 16.67 40.54 -8.82
CA VAL A 37 17.76 39.58 -8.94
C VAL A 37 17.26 38.37 -9.71
N ALA A 38 18.01 37.95 -10.74
CA ALA A 38 17.76 36.73 -11.50
C ALA A 38 18.95 35.76 -11.37
N ASN A 39 18.67 34.47 -11.21
CA ASN A 39 19.72 33.45 -11.22
C ASN A 39 20.12 33.10 -12.66
N ILE A 40 21.12 33.79 -13.19
CA ILE A 40 21.56 33.65 -14.57
C ILE A 40 22.38 32.37 -14.86
N ALA A 41 22.65 31.53 -13.85
CA ALA A 41 23.43 30.30 -14.04
C ALA A 41 22.77 29.34 -15.05
N THR A 42 21.44 29.32 -15.10
CA THR A 42 20.63 28.52 -16.03
C THR A 42 20.84 28.93 -17.49
N MET A 43 21.16 30.21 -17.74
CA MET A 43 21.39 30.74 -19.10
C MET A 43 22.63 30.16 -19.77
N LYS A 44 23.54 29.54 -19.02
CA LYS A 44 24.69 28.82 -19.59
C LYS A 44 24.24 27.82 -20.65
N SER A 45 23.13 27.12 -20.40
CA SER A 45 22.55 26.17 -21.35
C SER A 45 22.05 26.86 -22.63
N TRP A 46 21.48 28.06 -22.53
CA TRP A 46 20.96 28.83 -23.66
C TRP A 46 22.08 29.20 -24.62
N PHE A 47 23.21 29.66 -24.09
CA PHE A 47 24.37 30.08 -24.91
C PHE A 47 25.18 28.90 -25.48
N GLN A 48 24.93 27.68 -25.00
CA GLN A 48 25.53 26.45 -25.54
C GLN A 48 24.68 25.83 -26.67
N ARG A 49 23.45 26.32 -26.91
CA ARG A 49 22.60 25.81 -27.98
C ARG A 49 23.20 26.06 -29.37
N PRO A 50 22.93 25.19 -30.36
CA PRO A 50 23.34 25.41 -31.75
C PRO A 50 22.77 26.71 -32.34
N ASP A 51 21.55 27.08 -31.93
CA ASP A 51 20.79 28.27 -32.32
C ASP A 51 20.83 29.38 -31.26
N LYS A 52 21.89 29.40 -30.45
CA LYS A 52 22.07 30.30 -29.28
C LYS A 52 21.59 31.73 -29.53
N PRO A 53 21.02 32.38 -28.50
CA PRO A 53 20.44 33.69 -28.67
C PRO A 53 21.50 34.72 -29.05
N ALA A 54 21.21 35.48 -30.11
CA ALA A 54 22.13 36.48 -30.65
C ALA A 54 21.74 37.93 -30.27
N ARG A 55 20.56 38.12 -29.68
CA ARG A 55 19.96 39.44 -29.40
C ARG A 55 19.20 39.37 -28.08
N MET A 56 19.13 40.50 -27.39
CA MET A 56 18.34 40.66 -26.18
C MET A 56 17.49 41.93 -26.30
N THR A 57 16.18 41.81 -26.01
CA THR A 57 15.27 42.94 -25.83
C THR A 57 15.08 43.15 -24.34
N ILE A 58 15.14 44.41 -23.89
CA ILE A 58 14.97 44.80 -22.48
C ILE A 58 13.74 45.69 -22.40
N SER A 59 12.73 45.27 -21.65
CA SER A 59 11.42 45.93 -21.57
C SER A 59 11.11 46.31 -20.13
N VAL A 60 11.45 47.54 -19.76
CA VAL A 60 11.25 48.07 -18.39
C VAL A 60 9.99 48.92 -18.33
N GLY A 61 9.07 48.62 -17.41
CA GLY A 61 7.91 49.46 -17.11
C GLY A 61 6.90 49.63 -18.24
N THR A 62 6.82 48.65 -19.16
CA THR A 62 5.98 48.73 -20.36
C THR A 62 4.50 48.41 -20.08
N GLY A 63 4.21 47.66 -19.01
CA GLY A 63 2.85 47.22 -18.67
C GLY A 63 2.25 46.18 -19.64
N GLU A 64 3.02 45.72 -20.62
CA GLU A 64 2.60 44.72 -21.60
C GLU A 64 2.50 43.31 -20.97
N PRO A 65 1.62 42.44 -21.49
CA PRO A 65 1.52 41.05 -21.04
C PRO A 65 2.85 40.29 -21.21
N GLU A 66 3.11 39.35 -20.31
CA GLU A 66 4.25 38.44 -20.40
C GLU A 66 4.14 37.57 -21.67
N PRO A 67 5.29 37.23 -22.30
CA PRO A 67 5.33 36.25 -23.38
C PRO A 67 4.64 34.95 -22.99
N GLN A 68 3.95 34.34 -23.96
CA GLN A 68 3.29 33.05 -23.74
C GLN A 68 4.29 31.90 -23.97
N PRO A 69 4.17 30.78 -23.25
CA PRO A 69 5.00 29.60 -23.50
C PRO A 69 4.73 29.06 -24.91
N GLN A 70 5.74 28.42 -25.52
CA GLN A 70 5.56 27.76 -26.81
C GLN A 70 4.44 26.72 -26.70
N PRO A 71 3.40 26.79 -27.56
CA PRO A 71 2.37 25.76 -27.59
C PRO A 71 3.03 24.41 -27.86
N ASP A 72 2.63 23.38 -27.11
CA ASP A 72 3.05 22.02 -27.42
C ASP A 72 2.77 21.74 -28.90
N ASP A 73 3.74 21.18 -29.62
CA ASP A 73 3.51 20.71 -30.99
C ASP A 73 2.25 19.84 -30.99
N PRO A 74 1.38 19.93 -32.03
CA PRO A 74 0.26 19.02 -32.16
C PRO A 74 0.81 17.60 -32.15
N VAL A 75 0.59 16.91 -31.03
CA VAL A 75 1.00 15.54 -30.82
C VAL A 75 0.28 14.70 -31.86
N VAL A 76 0.95 14.41 -32.97
CA VAL A 76 0.71 13.15 -33.67
C VAL A 76 1.14 12.12 -32.63
N PRO A 77 0.20 11.35 -32.04
CA PRO A 77 0.60 10.32 -31.10
C PRO A 77 1.61 9.45 -31.84
N PRO A 78 2.73 9.06 -31.23
CA PRO A 78 3.50 7.98 -31.81
C PRO A 78 2.49 6.88 -32.12
N VAL A 79 2.50 6.37 -33.35
CA VAL A 79 1.85 5.09 -33.62
C VAL A 79 2.60 4.13 -32.72
N VAL A 80 2.05 3.95 -31.53
CA VAL A 80 2.36 2.84 -30.65
C VAL A 80 1.92 1.67 -31.51
N PRO A 81 2.85 0.86 -32.09
CA PRO A 81 2.43 -0.44 -32.59
C PRO A 81 1.63 -1.06 -31.44
N PRO A 82 0.43 -1.62 -31.67
CA PRO A 82 -0.42 -2.09 -30.59
C PRO A 82 0.47 -2.81 -29.61
N ILE A 83 0.57 -2.27 -28.38
CA ILE A 83 1.28 -2.96 -27.31
C ILE A 83 0.63 -4.34 -27.35
N PRO A 84 1.38 -5.42 -27.64
CA PRO A 84 0.78 -6.74 -27.66
C PRO A 84 -0.02 -6.87 -26.37
N GLU A 85 -1.26 -7.31 -26.47
CA GLU A 85 -2.12 -7.53 -25.30
C GLU A 85 -1.47 -8.60 -24.41
N PHE A 86 -0.51 -8.22 -23.59
CA PHE A 86 0.04 -9.08 -22.55
C PHE A 86 -0.98 -9.14 -21.42
N LYS A 87 -1.35 -10.35 -21.05
CA LYS A 87 -2.28 -10.64 -19.96
C LYS A 87 -1.60 -10.79 -18.59
N GLY A 88 -0.26 -10.64 -18.49
CA GLY A 88 0.49 -10.99 -17.27
C GLY A 88 1.92 -10.43 -17.19
N MET A 89 2.65 -10.89 -16.17
CA MET A 89 4.13 -10.91 -16.21
C MET A 89 4.58 -11.90 -17.28
N GLN A 90 5.73 -11.68 -17.90
CA GLN A 90 6.24 -12.61 -18.90
C GLN A 90 7.69 -12.96 -18.58
N ILE A 91 8.10 -14.20 -18.81
CA ILE A 91 9.52 -14.55 -18.83
C ILE A 91 9.94 -14.84 -20.26
N ARG A 92 11.21 -14.58 -20.56
CA ARG A 92 11.84 -14.92 -21.84
C ARG A 92 13.10 -15.72 -21.59
N THR A 93 13.29 -16.81 -22.33
CA THR A 93 14.55 -17.55 -22.29
C THR A 93 15.64 -16.77 -23.03
N THR A 94 16.83 -16.67 -22.43
CA THR A 94 18.01 -16.01 -23.01
C THR A 94 18.97 -16.98 -23.68
N VAL A 95 18.80 -18.28 -23.40
CA VAL A 95 19.47 -19.42 -24.04
C VAL A 95 18.53 -20.62 -24.07
N ASP A 96 18.87 -21.65 -24.85
CA ASP A 96 18.19 -22.95 -24.76
C ASP A 96 18.32 -23.51 -23.32
N THR A 97 17.20 -23.87 -22.71
CA THR A 97 17.17 -24.33 -21.32
C THR A 97 16.06 -25.36 -21.08
N TYR A 98 16.10 -26.06 -19.95
CA TYR A 98 15.05 -26.99 -19.55
C TYR A 98 14.17 -26.39 -18.47
N PHE A 99 12.86 -26.41 -18.71
CA PHE A 99 11.86 -26.20 -17.67
C PHE A 99 11.53 -27.57 -17.08
N LYS A 100 11.47 -27.68 -15.75
CA LYS A 100 11.47 -28.97 -15.05
C LYS A 100 10.32 -29.08 -14.04
N LEU A 101 9.84 -30.28 -13.80
CA LEU A 101 8.83 -30.56 -12.75
C LEU A 101 9.42 -30.75 -11.36
N ALA A 102 10.75 -30.84 -11.25
CA ALA A 102 11.45 -30.96 -9.97
C ALA A 102 12.80 -30.24 -9.97
N LEU A 103 13.26 -29.83 -8.79
CA LEU A 103 14.59 -29.29 -8.51
C LEU A 103 15.68 -30.38 -8.56
N LYS A 104 15.79 -31.06 -9.70
CA LYS A 104 16.86 -32.02 -10.02
C LYS A 104 17.63 -31.56 -11.25
N ASP A 105 18.80 -32.14 -11.46
CA ASP A 105 19.51 -31.97 -12.72
C ASP A 105 18.65 -32.52 -13.87
N SER A 106 18.62 -31.81 -15.00
CA SER A 106 17.86 -32.23 -16.18
C SER A 106 18.24 -33.62 -16.69
N SER A 107 19.47 -34.07 -16.44
CA SER A 107 19.96 -35.41 -16.77
C SER A 107 19.33 -36.52 -15.93
N GLN A 108 18.80 -36.18 -14.75
CA GLN A 108 18.15 -37.11 -13.81
C GLN A 108 16.62 -37.15 -13.98
N LEU A 109 16.09 -36.35 -14.91
CA LEU A 109 14.67 -36.24 -15.19
C LEU A 109 14.34 -36.91 -16.52
N THR A 110 13.22 -37.62 -16.53
CA THR A 110 12.65 -38.21 -17.75
C THR A 110 12.13 -37.12 -18.69
N ASP A 111 11.90 -37.47 -19.96
CA ASP A 111 11.38 -36.51 -20.96
C ASP A 111 9.95 -36.04 -20.66
N LYS A 112 9.24 -36.69 -19.73
CA LYS A 112 7.94 -36.21 -19.23
C LYS A 112 8.07 -35.20 -18.10
N GLU A 113 9.22 -35.16 -17.43
CA GLU A 113 9.48 -34.29 -16.28
C GLU A 113 10.26 -33.04 -16.65
N LYS A 114 10.64 -32.88 -17.92
CA LYS A 114 11.35 -31.72 -18.43
C LYS A 114 10.91 -31.39 -19.85
N VAL A 115 10.95 -30.11 -20.18
CA VAL A 115 10.69 -29.63 -21.53
C VAL A 115 11.86 -28.76 -21.96
N LEU A 116 12.44 -29.07 -23.12
CA LEU A 116 13.44 -28.21 -23.73
C LEU A 116 12.73 -26.97 -24.29
N VAL A 117 13.11 -25.81 -23.79
CA VAL A 117 12.62 -24.51 -24.21
C VAL A 117 13.73 -23.81 -24.99
N LYS A 118 13.40 -23.34 -26.20
CA LYS A 118 14.36 -22.68 -27.08
C LYS A 118 14.63 -21.25 -26.63
N ASN A 119 15.80 -20.72 -26.97
CA ASN A 119 16.11 -19.31 -26.79
C ASN A 119 15.03 -18.38 -27.39
N ASP A 120 14.80 -17.23 -26.76
CA ASP A 120 13.82 -16.19 -27.12
C ASP A 120 12.35 -16.64 -27.05
N THR A 121 12.08 -17.79 -26.40
CA THR A 121 10.71 -18.24 -26.13
C THR A 121 10.14 -17.47 -24.95
N LYS A 122 8.90 -16.99 -25.10
CA LYS A 122 8.21 -16.17 -24.10
C LYS A 122 7.07 -16.95 -23.47
N PHE A 123 6.90 -16.79 -22.16
CA PHE A 123 5.80 -17.39 -21.40
C PHE A 123 5.16 -16.35 -20.51
N ASP A 124 3.84 -16.21 -20.62
CA ASP A 124 3.07 -15.47 -19.63
C ASP A 124 3.03 -16.27 -18.34
N ILE A 125 3.41 -15.64 -17.24
CA ILE A 125 3.44 -16.23 -15.90
C ILE A 125 2.52 -15.45 -14.96
N GLN A 126 1.86 -16.19 -14.08
CA GLN A 126 1.04 -15.65 -13.01
C GLN A 126 1.86 -15.45 -11.74
N PHE A 127 2.76 -16.37 -11.38
CA PHE A 127 3.60 -16.28 -10.18
C PHE A 127 5.02 -16.73 -10.46
N TYR A 128 5.98 -16.24 -9.66
CA TYR A 128 7.29 -16.87 -9.51
C TYR A 128 7.80 -16.77 -8.07
N THR A 129 8.49 -17.80 -7.61
CA THR A 129 9.15 -17.86 -6.30
C THR A 129 10.62 -18.19 -6.50
N ASP A 130 11.51 -17.41 -5.89
CA ASP A 130 12.91 -17.82 -5.79
C ASP A 130 13.02 -18.98 -4.79
N VAL A 131 13.42 -20.14 -5.30
CA VAL A 131 13.57 -21.37 -4.51
C VAL A 131 15.03 -21.68 -4.19
N GLY A 132 15.94 -20.73 -4.47
CA GLY A 132 17.37 -20.88 -4.27
C GLY A 132 18.06 -21.71 -5.36
N SER A 133 19.37 -21.88 -5.21
CA SER A 133 20.21 -22.64 -6.16
C SER A 133 20.05 -22.19 -7.63
N ASN A 134 19.89 -20.88 -7.85
CA ASN A 134 19.67 -20.27 -9.16
C ASN A 134 18.42 -20.80 -9.89
N HIS A 135 17.38 -21.18 -9.16
CA HIS A 135 16.12 -21.61 -9.75
C HIS A 135 14.94 -20.78 -9.24
N TRP A 136 14.00 -20.51 -10.13
CA TRP A 136 12.66 -20.06 -9.77
C TRP A 136 11.67 -21.19 -9.95
N GLU A 137 10.70 -21.29 -9.05
CA GLU A 137 9.43 -21.96 -9.32
C GLU A 137 8.51 -20.93 -9.97
N ILE A 138 8.07 -21.15 -11.19
CA ILE A 138 7.11 -20.30 -11.89
C ILE A 138 5.76 -21.01 -12.01
N GLU A 139 4.71 -20.22 -12.18
CA GLU A 139 3.38 -20.68 -12.56
C GLU A 139 2.97 -19.95 -13.84
N LEU A 140 2.81 -20.69 -14.92
CA LEU A 140 2.33 -20.19 -16.21
C LEU A 140 0.88 -19.71 -16.06
N LEU A 141 0.53 -18.64 -16.76
CA LEU A 141 -0.84 -18.12 -16.80
C LEU A 141 -1.82 -19.12 -17.42
N GLU A 142 -1.38 -19.79 -18.49
CA GLU A 142 -2.08 -20.89 -19.14
C GLU A 142 -1.08 -22.05 -19.30
N PRO A 143 -1.52 -23.34 -19.22
CA PRO A 143 -0.63 -24.49 -19.34
C PRO A 143 -0.16 -24.69 -20.78
N THR A 144 0.69 -23.79 -21.25
CA THR A 144 1.17 -23.67 -22.64
C THR A 144 2.41 -24.51 -22.92
N LEU A 145 2.91 -25.23 -21.92
CA LEU A 145 4.16 -25.97 -21.96
C LEU A 145 3.96 -27.46 -21.66
N GLY A 146 4.71 -28.33 -22.35
CA GLY A 146 4.74 -29.75 -22.06
C GLY A 146 3.44 -30.48 -22.38
N ASP A 147 2.78 -31.01 -21.35
CA ASP A 147 1.57 -31.84 -21.44
C ASP A 147 0.27 -31.04 -21.71
N GLY A 148 0.36 -29.71 -21.73
CA GLY A 148 -0.79 -28.84 -21.92
C GLY A 148 -1.72 -28.75 -20.71
N GLN A 149 -1.31 -29.29 -19.55
CA GLN A 149 -2.08 -29.26 -18.29
C GLN A 149 -1.27 -28.65 -17.13
N THR A 150 0.06 -28.72 -17.21
CA THR A 150 0.94 -28.27 -16.14
C THR A 150 1.25 -26.78 -16.24
N THR A 151 0.88 -26.02 -15.22
CA THR A 151 1.23 -24.60 -15.08
C THR A 151 2.49 -24.38 -14.25
N ARG A 152 2.84 -25.27 -13.32
CA ARG A 152 4.00 -25.10 -12.43
C ARG A 152 5.28 -25.72 -12.96
N TRP A 153 6.35 -24.93 -13.00
CA TRP A 153 7.65 -25.33 -13.54
C TRP A 153 8.81 -24.73 -12.75
N TYR A 154 9.92 -25.45 -12.65
CA TYR A 154 11.19 -24.92 -12.19
C TYR A 154 12.02 -24.45 -13.39
N VAL A 155 12.50 -23.22 -13.34
CA VAL A 155 13.32 -22.60 -14.37
C VAL A 155 14.68 -22.18 -13.82
N PHE A 156 15.71 -22.29 -14.65
CA PHE A 156 17.06 -21.88 -14.30
C PHE A 156 17.23 -20.38 -14.53
N VAL A 157 17.38 -19.62 -13.45
CA VAL A 157 17.35 -18.15 -13.45
C VAL A 157 18.38 -17.53 -14.40
N PRO A 158 19.64 -17.98 -14.48
CA PRO A 158 20.60 -17.41 -15.41
C PRO A 158 20.25 -17.58 -16.90
N ALA A 159 19.29 -18.45 -17.23
CA ALA A 159 18.84 -18.71 -18.60
C ALA A 159 17.49 -18.06 -18.94
N VAL A 160 16.92 -17.26 -18.02
CA VAL A 160 15.66 -16.56 -18.22
C VAL A 160 15.79 -15.10 -17.76
N GLU A 161 15.03 -14.23 -18.40
CA GLU A 161 14.81 -12.86 -17.94
C GLU A 161 13.33 -12.63 -17.68
N LEU A 162 13.02 -11.79 -16.68
CA LEU A 162 11.66 -11.38 -16.36
C LEU A 162 11.34 -10.09 -17.11
N LEU A 163 10.32 -10.14 -17.96
CA LEU A 163 9.80 -9.00 -18.69
C LEU A 163 8.64 -8.37 -17.90
N THR A 164 8.86 -7.14 -17.41
CA THR A 164 7.83 -6.34 -16.74
C THR A 164 7.30 -5.23 -17.65
N ARG A 165 6.14 -4.67 -17.27
CA ARG A 165 5.53 -3.47 -17.88
C ARG A 165 5.82 -2.18 -17.10
N VAL A 166 6.55 -2.27 -16.00
CA VAL A 166 6.91 -1.12 -15.17
C VAL A 166 8.07 -0.41 -15.85
N LEU A 167 7.78 0.74 -16.44
CA LEU A 167 8.73 1.53 -17.21
C LEU A 167 9.14 2.77 -16.40
N LEU A 168 10.42 2.85 -16.04
CA LEU A 168 11.04 4.08 -15.57
C LEU A 168 11.49 4.88 -16.79
N THR A 169 11.08 6.14 -16.84
CA THR A 169 11.61 7.15 -17.76
C THR A 169 12.34 8.20 -16.97
N VAL A 170 13.61 8.45 -17.30
CA VAL A 170 14.37 9.57 -16.75
C VAL A 170 13.88 10.86 -17.41
N THR A 171 13.37 11.81 -16.61
CA THR A 171 12.76 13.07 -17.08
C THR A 171 13.72 14.25 -17.03
N SER A 172 14.89 14.09 -16.39
CA SER A 172 16.00 15.04 -16.36
C SER A 172 17.33 14.29 -16.23
N ASP A 173 18.42 14.82 -16.79
CA ASP A 173 19.76 14.24 -16.62
C ASP A 173 20.06 14.03 -15.13
N THR A 174 20.42 12.82 -14.73
CA THR A 174 20.54 12.47 -13.31
C THR A 174 21.65 11.47 -13.02
N LEU A 175 21.86 11.19 -11.74
CA LEU A 175 22.78 10.18 -11.24
C LEU A 175 22.00 9.11 -10.47
N PHE A 176 22.12 7.86 -10.94
CA PHE A 176 21.74 6.71 -10.14
C PHE A 176 22.87 6.38 -9.19
N LYS A 177 22.55 6.08 -7.93
CA LYS A 177 23.52 5.95 -6.84
C LYS A 177 23.37 4.64 -6.09
N THR A 178 24.44 4.16 -5.47
CA THR A 178 24.40 2.95 -4.62
C THR A 178 23.79 3.22 -3.24
N GLU A 179 23.69 4.49 -2.83
CA GLU A 179 23.07 4.93 -1.58
C GLU A 179 22.26 6.22 -1.80
N PRO A 180 21.21 6.48 -1.00
CA PRO A 180 20.38 7.69 -1.08
C PRO A 180 21.05 8.90 -0.39
N LYS A 181 22.30 9.18 -0.78
CA LYS A 181 23.12 10.30 -0.27
C LYS A 181 23.30 11.37 -1.34
N LEU A 182 23.78 12.56 -0.98
CA LEU A 182 24.15 13.56 -1.97
C LEU A 182 25.29 13.02 -2.84
N SER A 183 25.28 13.35 -4.14
CA SER A 183 26.26 12.82 -5.10
C SER A 183 27.71 13.23 -4.78
N ILE A 184 27.90 14.30 -4.00
CA ILE A 184 29.20 14.77 -3.52
C ILE A 184 29.78 13.88 -2.41
N ASP A 185 28.93 13.16 -1.69
CA ASP A 185 29.33 12.26 -0.59
C ASP A 185 29.62 10.84 -1.09
N LEU A 186 29.53 10.61 -2.41
CA LEU A 186 29.71 9.30 -3.02
C LEU A 186 30.87 9.31 -4.03
N PRO A 187 31.73 8.27 -4.01
CA PRO A 187 32.79 8.12 -4.99
C PRO A 187 32.22 7.87 -6.39
N ASP A 188 33.03 8.07 -7.44
CA ASP A 188 32.63 7.85 -8.84
C ASP A 188 32.22 6.40 -9.14
N SER A 189 32.77 5.43 -8.43
CA SER A 189 32.34 4.02 -8.51
C SER A 189 30.93 3.76 -7.95
N ALA A 190 30.41 4.67 -7.11
CA ALA A 190 29.13 4.53 -6.43
C ALA A 190 27.98 5.25 -7.16
N LYS A 191 28.24 5.86 -8.32
CA LYS A 191 27.26 6.60 -9.11
C LYS A 191 27.40 6.33 -10.60
N VAL A 192 26.29 6.36 -11.32
CA VAL A 192 26.26 6.23 -12.78
C VAL A 192 25.37 7.33 -13.36
N PHE A 193 25.88 8.00 -14.40
CA PHE A 193 25.12 9.03 -15.11
C PHE A 193 24.06 8.38 -15.98
N VAL A 194 22.84 8.89 -15.91
CA VAL A 194 21.71 8.44 -16.71
C VAL A 194 21.07 9.64 -17.38
N LYS A 195 20.98 9.59 -18.71
CA LYS A 195 20.56 10.71 -19.54
C LYS A 195 19.04 10.88 -19.51
N ASN A 196 18.55 12.13 -19.59
CA ASN A 196 17.16 12.44 -19.88
C ASN A 196 16.64 11.66 -21.10
N GLY A 197 15.44 11.12 -20.97
CA GLY A 197 14.78 10.27 -21.96
C GLY A 197 15.18 8.79 -21.89
N THR A 198 16.11 8.41 -21.01
CA THR A 198 16.47 7.00 -20.83
C THR A 198 15.27 6.24 -20.26
N GLN A 199 14.92 5.13 -20.90
CA GLN A 199 13.84 4.24 -20.48
C GLN A 199 14.42 2.91 -20.00
N LEU A 200 13.98 2.46 -18.83
CA LEU A 200 14.45 1.23 -18.19
C LEU A 200 13.25 0.47 -17.63
N ARG A 201 13.23 -0.86 -17.77
CA ARG A 201 12.20 -1.66 -17.10
C ARG A 201 12.64 -1.99 -15.69
N LEU A 202 11.68 -2.00 -14.78
CA LEU A 202 11.95 -2.26 -13.37
C LEU A 202 11.40 -3.63 -12.97
N ILE A 203 12.22 -4.41 -12.25
CA ILE A 203 11.75 -5.53 -11.42
C ILE A 203 11.03 -4.96 -10.23
N SER A 204 11.57 -3.91 -9.60
CA SER A 204 10.99 -3.32 -8.40
C SER A 204 11.38 -1.86 -8.23
N PHE A 205 10.60 -1.14 -7.42
CA PHE A 205 10.96 0.20 -6.94
C PHE A 205 10.31 0.49 -5.58
N GLU A 206 11.00 1.18 -4.69
CA GLU A 206 10.47 1.59 -3.38
C GLU A 206 10.94 3.02 -3.03
N PRO A 207 10.10 3.84 -2.35
CA PRO A 207 10.54 5.12 -1.82
C PRO A 207 11.74 4.95 -0.88
N ALA A 208 12.70 5.86 -0.97
CA ALA A 208 13.88 5.91 -0.12
C ALA A 208 14.07 7.31 0.48
N ALA A 209 14.93 7.41 1.49
CA ALA A 209 15.25 8.68 2.13
C ALA A 209 15.78 9.72 1.12
N GLY A 210 15.65 11.01 1.43
CA GLY A 210 16.29 12.08 0.65
C GLY A 210 15.67 12.34 -0.73
N ASN A 211 14.38 12.03 -0.92
CA ASN A 211 13.67 12.07 -2.21
C ASN A 211 14.27 11.11 -3.24
N HIS A 212 14.84 9.99 -2.81
CA HIS A 212 15.28 8.92 -3.71
C HIS A 212 14.19 7.86 -3.86
N THR A 213 14.21 7.15 -4.98
CA THR A 213 13.49 5.90 -5.19
C THR A 213 14.57 4.83 -5.41
N LYS A 214 14.58 3.79 -4.57
CA LYS A 214 15.41 2.62 -4.82
C LYS A 214 14.72 1.80 -5.91
N ILE A 215 15.47 1.39 -6.92
CA ILE A 215 14.99 0.67 -8.10
C ILE A 215 15.83 -0.58 -8.32
N GLU A 216 15.22 -1.57 -8.92
CA GLU A 216 15.87 -2.76 -9.43
C GLU A 216 15.51 -2.93 -10.91
N LEU A 217 16.52 -2.95 -11.78
CA LEU A 217 16.37 -3.03 -13.23
C LEU A 217 16.07 -4.47 -13.67
N ALA A 218 15.19 -4.63 -14.65
CA ALA A 218 14.77 -5.94 -15.17
C ALA A 218 15.63 -6.47 -16.30
N ASP A 219 16.02 -5.61 -17.22
CA ASP A 219 16.66 -5.96 -18.49
C ASP A 219 17.92 -5.12 -18.75
N ALA A 220 18.45 -4.47 -17.72
CA ALA A 220 19.63 -3.63 -17.82
C ALA A 220 20.52 -3.76 -16.58
N SER A 221 21.81 -3.67 -16.81
CA SER A 221 22.81 -3.43 -15.78
C SER A 221 23.55 -2.14 -16.12
N LEU A 222 23.85 -1.33 -15.09
CA LEU A 222 24.48 -0.02 -15.27
C LEU A 222 25.79 0.05 -14.49
N GLY A 223 26.66 0.96 -14.93
CA GLY A 223 27.94 1.23 -14.27
C GLY A 223 29.01 0.15 -14.48
N PRO A 224 30.21 0.36 -13.91
CA PRO A 224 31.37 -0.51 -14.14
C PRO A 224 31.24 -1.92 -13.54
N ASP A 225 30.35 -2.08 -12.56
CA ASP A 225 30.11 -3.36 -11.85
C ASP A 225 28.85 -4.09 -12.38
N GLU A 226 28.25 -3.63 -13.49
CA GLU A 226 27.01 -4.19 -14.05
C GLU A 226 25.89 -4.40 -12.99
N ARG A 227 25.61 -3.35 -12.20
CA ARG A 227 24.62 -3.42 -11.13
C ARG A 227 23.20 -3.24 -11.65
N THR A 228 22.27 -3.99 -11.08
CA THR A 228 20.83 -3.88 -11.35
C THR A 228 20.10 -3.04 -10.29
N THR A 229 20.64 -2.89 -9.08
CA THR A 229 20.01 -2.10 -8.00
C THR A 229 20.63 -0.71 -7.85
N TRP A 230 19.79 0.32 -7.82
CA TRP A 230 20.21 1.73 -7.75
C TRP A 230 19.23 2.59 -6.94
N TYR A 231 19.65 3.78 -6.52
CA TYR A 231 18.83 4.85 -5.96
C TYR A 231 18.78 6.00 -6.98
N ALA A 232 17.61 6.24 -7.56
CA ALA A 232 17.35 7.32 -8.49
C ALA A 232 16.72 8.51 -7.76
N PHE A 233 17.03 9.74 -8.17
CA PHE A 233 16.39 10.93 -7.57
C PHE A 233 14.95 11.04 -8.10
N THR A 234 13.98 10.95 -7.20
CA THR A 234 12.56 10.82 -7.54
C THR A 234 12.03 11.94 -8.44
N PRO A 235 12.42 13.21 -8.24
CA PRO A 235 12.01 14.29 -9.16
C PRO A 235 12.52 14.15 -10.60
N ASP A 236 13.61 13.40 -10.83
CA ASP A 236 14.23 13.25 -12.15
C ASP A 236 13.74 12.00 -12.90
N ILE A 237 12.77 11.28 -12.33
CA ILE A 237 12.24 10.04 -12.91
C ILE A 237 10.72 10.02 -12.88
N ASN A 238 10.13 9.38 -13.89
CA ASN A 238 8.72 9.05 -13.95
C ASN A 238 8.58 7.53 -14.12
N ILE A 239 7.78 6.87 -13.28
CA ILE A 239 7.57 5.43 -13.35
C ILE A 239 6.12 5.17 -13.76
N LEU A 240 5.93 4.58 -14.94
CA LEU A 240 4.64 4.25 -15.54
C LEU A 240 4.41 2.73 -15.52
N GLY A 241 3.19 2.30 -15.18
CA GLY A 241 2.79 0.89 -15.11
C GLY A 241 1.66 0.68 -14.11
N GLN A 242 0.82 -0.34 -14.30
CA GLN A 242 -0.24 -0.69 -13.34
C GLN A 242 0.41 -1.02 -11.99
N ARG A 243 0.23 -0.13 -11.01
CA ARG A 243 0.63 -0.37 -9.62
C ARG A 243 -0.44 -1.22 -8.96
N GLN A 244 -0.11 -2.46 -8.66
CA GLN A 244 -0.82 -3.19 -7.63
C GLN A 244 -0.05 -3.00 -6.32
N THR A 245 -0.74 -2.47 -5.31
CA THR A 245 -0.18 -2.32 -3.97
C THR A 245 -0.95 -3.17 -3.00
N LEU A 246 -0.23 -3.87 -2.12
CA LEU A 246 -0.79 -4.50 -0.95
C LEU A 246 -0.45 -3.64 0.25
N ALA A 247 -1.44 -2.95 0.80
CA ALA A 247 -1.31 -2.23 2.05
C ALA A 247 -1.71 -3.16 3.20
N VAL A 248 -0.82 -3.35 4.17
CA VAL A 248 -1.14 -4.05 5.41
C VAL A 248 -1.89 -3.08 6.31
N VAL A 249 -3.19 -3.31 6.48
CA VAL A 249 -4.09 -2.41 7.22
C VAL A 249 -4.18 -2.77 8.71
N SER A 250 -3.71 -3.96 9.09
CA SER A 250 -3.56 -4.43 10.48
C SER A 250 -2.29 -5.27 10.64
N ASP A 251 -1.67 -5.27 11.82
CA ASP A 251 -0.51 -6.12 12.11
C ASP A 251 -0.87 -7.59 11.83
N THR A 252 -0.08 -8.28 11.00
CA THR A 252 -0.46 -9.61 10.51
C THR A 252 0.75 -10.54 10.29
N LEU A 253 0.45 -11.79 9.94
CA LEU A 253 1.43 -12.80 9.54
C LEU A 253 1.20 -13.19 8.09
N PHE A 254 2.23 -13.01 7.27
CA PHE A 254 2.29 -13.61 5.94
C PHE A 254 2.75 -15.06 6.10
N LYS A 255 2.13 -15.99 5.38
CA LYS A 255 2.29 -17.44 5.61
C LYS A 255 2.61 -18.18 4.31
N VAL A 256 3.38 -19.26 4.38
CA VAL A 256 3.65 -20.10 3.19
C VAL A 256 2.44 -20.93 2.76
N GLN A 257 1.47 -21.13 3.65
CA GLN A 257 0.23 -21.86 3.42
C GLN A 257 -0.95 -21.18 4.15
N PRO A 258 -2.20 -21.30 3.66
CA PRO A 258 -3.38 -20.66 4.23
C PRO A 258 -3.95 -21.43 5.44
N VAL A 259 -3.10 -21.82 6.38
CA VAL A 259 -3.47 -22.54 7.62
C VAL A 259 -3.29 -21.65 8.86
N GLN A 260 -3.67 -22.14 10.04
CA GLN A 260 -3.49 -21.39 11.27
C GLN A 260 -2.01 -21.14 11.56
N SER A 261 -1.67 -19.93 12.02
CA SER A 261 -0.29 -19.55 12.30
C SER A 261 0.39 -20.41 13.37
N SER A 262 -0.38 -21.09 14.22
CA SER A 262 0.11 -22.05 15.23
C SER A 262 0.59 -23.37 14.63
N GLU A 263 0.13 -23.72 13.43
CA GLU A 263 0.49 -24.95 12.71
C GLU A 263 1.78 -24.78 11.90
N LEU A 264 2.22 -23.52 11.70
CA LEU A 264 3.41 -23.18 10.94
C LEU A 264 4.62 -22.91 11.85
N SER A 265 5.78 -23.41 11.44
CA SER A 265 7.05 -23.11 12.08
C SER A 265 7.44 -21.63 11.92
N ALA A 266 8.50 -21.19 12.60
CA ALA A 266 8.97 -19.80 12.55
C ALA A 266 9.49 -19.38 11.15
N ASN A 267 9.96 -20.33 10.33
CA ASN A 267 10.46 -20.03 8.98
C ASN A 267 9.35 -19.97 7.92
N GLU A 268 8.17 -20.50 8.26
CA GLU A 268 7.00 -20.62 7.38
C GLU A 268 6.03 -19.44 7.51
N LYS A 269 6.37 -18.46 8.36
CA LYS A 269 5.60 -17.24 8.56
C LYS A 269 6.52 -16.06 8.81
N VAL A 270 6.07 -14.87 8.41
CA VAL A 270 6.78 -13.62 8.68
C VAL A 270 5.80 -12.58 9.20
N PHE A 271 6.18 -11.89 10.27
CA PHE A 271 5.40 -10.80 10.83
C PHE A 271 5.53 -9.57 9.95
N VAL A 272 4.41 -8.94 9.67
CA VAL A 272 4.34 -7.73 8.86
C VAL A 272 3.48 -6.70 9.59
N LYS A 273 4.07 -5.53 9.82
CA LYS A 273 3.45 -4.46 10.62
C LYS A 273 2.38 -3.72 9.82
N ASN A 274 1.36 -3.20 10.49
CA ASN A 274 0.41 -2.27 9.91
C ASN A 274 1.12 -1.10 9.22
N LYS A 275 0.46 -0.55 8.20
CA LYS A 275 0.96 0.49 7.30
C LYS A 275 2.16 0.09 6.44
N THR A 276 2.62 -1.16 6.51
CA THR A 276 3.59 -1.67 5.54
C THR A 276 2.88 -1.79 4.19
N VAL A 277 3.44 -1.16 3.16
CA VAL A 277 2.90 -1.24 1.80
C VAL A 277 3.91 -1.97 0.94
N PHE A 278 3.46 -3.01 0.26
CA PHE A 278 4.24 -3.71 -0.76
C PHE A 278 3.71 -3.34 -2.13
N LEU A 279 4.62 -3.27 -3.09
CA LEU A 279 4.24 -3.52 -4.47
C LEU A 279 4.04 -5.03 -4.65
N ILE A 280 3.02 -5.42 -5.41
CA ILE A 280 2.80 -6.82 -5.76
C ILE A 280 2.85 -6.99 -7.28
N ASN A 281 3.47 -8.10 -7.68
CA ASN A 281 3.53 -8.56 -9.05
C ASN A 281 2.21 -9.18 -9.50
N SER A 282 1.54 -9.90 -8.60
CA SER A 282 0.27 -10.60 -8.83
C SER A 282 -0.35 -11.07 -7.52
N TYR A 283 -1.62 -11.45 -7.60
CA TYR A 283 -2.33 -12.14 -6.52
C TYR A 283 -3.36 -13.12 -7.09
N SER A 284 -3.84 -14.05 -6.28
CA SER A 284 -4.89 -15.03 -6.66
C SER A 284 -6.27 -14.59 -6.18
N GLN A 285 -7.33 -15.16 -6.73
CA GLN A 285 -8.64 -15.07 -6.10
C GLN A 285 -8.58 -15.66 -4.67
N PRO A 286 -9.28 -15.06 -3.69
CA PRO A 286 -9.25 -15.54 -2.31
C PRO A 286 -9.81 -16.94 -2.17
N GLU A 287 -9.13 -17.73 -1.34
CA GLU A 287 -9.65 -19.01 -0.88
C GLU A 287 -9.46 -19.07 0.64
N ASN A 288 -10.47 -19.49 1.39
CA ASN A 288 -10.40 -19.63 2.86
C ASN A 288 -9.90 -18.36 3.58
N MET A 289 -10.37 -17.18 3.16
CA MET A 289 -9.97 -15.85 3.66
C MET A 289 -8.49 -15.51 3.50
N HIS A 290 -7.76 -16.25 2.67
CA HIS A 290 -6.39 -15.94 2.32
C HIS A 290 -6.28 -15.66 0.83
N VAL A 291 -5.42 -14.72 0.48
CA VAL A 291 -5.02 -14.47 -0.89
C VAL A 291 -3.54 -14.79 -1.02
N ARG A 292 -3.17 -15.55 -2.05
CA ARG A 292 -1.77 -15.76 -2.40
C ARG A 292 -1.30 -14.55 -3.19
N VAL A 293 -0.18 -13.96 -2.79
CA VAL A 293 0.39 -12.74 -3.37
C VAL A 293 1.86 -12.98 -3.70
N ALA A 294 2.32 -12.46 -4.84
CA ALA A 294 3.74 -12.34 -5.14
C ALA A 294 4.17 -10.89 -4.97
N LEU A 295 5.04 -10.63 -4.02
CA LEU A 295 5.61 -9.32 -3.76
C LEU A 295 6.61 -8.94 -4.86
N GLN A 296 6.65 -7.66 -5.18
CA GLN A 296 7.58 -7.08 -6.13
C GLN A 296 8.79 -6.49 -5.38
N GLY A 297 9.98 -7.06 -5.58
CA GLY A 297 11.24 -6.60 -4.97
C GLY A 297 11.39 -6.81 -3.46
N ALA A 298 10.35 -7.28 -2.79
CA ALA A 298 10.39 -7.61 -1.37
C ALA A 298 10.54 -9.13 -1.16
N PHE A 299 11.60 -9.50 -0.44
CA PHE A 299 11.89 -10.88 -0.07
C PHE A 299 11.90 -10.98 1.46
N LEU A 300 10.87 -11.61 2.00
CA LEU A 300 10.60 -11.62 3.44
C LEU A 300 10.99 -12.96 4.07
N GLY A 301 11.13 -12.93 5.40
CA GLY A 301 11.41 -14.12 6.21
C GLY A 301 12.83 -14.68 6.04
N PRO A 302 13.16 -15.75 6.81
CA PRO A 302 14.50 -16.35 6.82
C PRO A 302 14.93 -16.90 5.46
N ASP A 303 13.97 -17.42 4.69
CA ASP A 303 14.20 -18.03 3.38
C ASP A 303 14.15 -17.01 2.22
N LYS A 304 14.00 -15.70 2.52
CA LYS A 304 13.91 -14.62 1.50
C LYS A 304 12.87 -14.92 0.42
N ARG A 305 11.62 -15.17 0.82
CA ARG A 305 10.52 -15.49 -0.11
C ARG A 305 9.80 -14.23 -0.57
N ASN A 306 9.44 -14.17 -1.84
CA ASN A 306 8.59 -13.11 -2.40
C ASN A 306 7.10 -13.50 -2.45
N THR A 307 6.76 -14.80 -2.38
CA THR A 307 5.38 -15.27 -2.48
C THR A 307 4.83 -15.71 -1.12
N TRP A 308 3.63 -15.22 -0.77
CA TRP A 308 3.01 -15.42 0.54
C TRP A 308 1.50 -15.55 0.44
N TYR A 309 0.88 -16.25 1.40
CA TYR A 309 -0.54 -16.17 1.70
C TYR A 309 -0.76 -15.07 2.75
N CYS A 310 -1.61 -14.11 2.41
CA CYS A 310 -1.98 -13.00 3.27
C CYS A 310 -3.43 -13.17 3.71
N PHE A 311 -3.71 -12.87 4.98
CA PHE A 311 -5.08 -12.87 5.49
C PHE A 311 -5.82 -11.66 4.93
N VAL A 312 -6.84 -11.91 4.10
CA VAL A 312 -7.55 -10.87 3.33
C VAL A 312 -8.04 -9.71 4.21
N PRO A 313 -8.60 -9.92 5.42
CA PRO A 313 -9.02 -8.82 6.29
C PRO A 313 -7.91 -7.90 6.81
N ASP A 314 -6.65 -8.37 6.83
CA ASP A 314 -5.52 -7.59 7.35
C ASP A 314 -4.81 -6.80 6.25
N ILE A 315 -5.25 -6.94 5.00
CA ILE A 315 -4.61 -6.32 3.84
C ILE A 315 -5.64 -5.62 2.95
N ALA A 316 -5.20 -4.63 2.21
CA ALA A 316 -5.96 -4.00 1.15
C ALA A 316 -5.14 -4.04 -0.13
N ILE A 317 -5.65 -4.71 -1.16
CA ILE A 317 -5.02 -4.71 -2.48
C ILE A 317 -5.70 -3.65 -3.33
N ALA A 318 -4.91 -2.69 -3.80
CA ALA A 318 -5.34 -1.61 -4.67
C ALA A 318 -4.60 -1.69 -6.00
N GLY A 319 -5.27 -1.34 -7.09
CA GLY A 319 -4.82 -1.59 -8.46
C GLY A 319 -5.74 -2.59 -9.17
N THR A 320 -5.49 -2.86 -10.45
CA THR A 320 -6.22 -3.87 -11.23
C THR A 320 -5.29 -5.05 -11.53
N GLU A 321 -5.82 -6.29 -11.45
CA GLU A 321 -5.08 -7.50 -11.80
C GLU A 321 -4.51 -7.42 -13.22
N ILE A 322 -3.36 -8.07 -13.46
CA ILE A 322 -2.89 -8.28 -14.82
C ILE A 322 -3.70 -9.44 -15.39
N GLY A 323 -4.55 -9.14 -16.41
CA GLY A 323 -5.47 -10.11 -17.00
C GLY A 323 -6.95 -9.89 -16.69
N ASN A 324 -7.30 -8.78 -16.03
CA ASN A 324 -8.66 -8.41 -15.59
C ASN A 324 -9.76 -8.79 -16.59
N GLN A 325 -10.56 -9.80 -16.23
CA GLN A 325 -11.85 -10.05 -16.84
C GLN A 325 -12.87 -9.05 -16.27
N PRO A 326 -13.92 -8.67 -17.01
CA PRO A 326 -14.92 -7.70 -16.54
C PRO A 326 -15.64 -8.07 -15.24
N GLU A 327 -15.49 -9.31 -14.77
CA GLU A 327 -16.16 -9.87 -13.59
C GLU A 327 -15.21 -10.06 -12.39
N ASP A 328 -13.93 -9.71 -12.49
CA ASP A 328 -12.96 -9.90 -11.42
C ASP A 328 -13.20 -8.93 -10.25
N GLU A 329 -13.34 -9.46 -9.03
CA GLU A 329 -13.45 -8.67 -7.80
C GLU A 329 -12.07 -8.55 -7.12
N ASN A 330 -11.62 -7.32 -6.86
CA ASN A 330 -10.38 -7.08 -6.12
C ASN A 330 -10.49 -7.62 -4.67
N PRO A 331 -9.64 -8.57 -4.26
CA PRO A 331 -9.63 -9.11 -2.92
C PRO A 331 -9.03 -8.13 -1.93
N GLY A 332 -9.84 -7.72 -0.97
CA GLY A 332 -9.48 -6.66 -0.04
C GLY A 332 -9.69 -5.26 -0.62
N GLY A 333 -10.52 -5.11 -1.66
CA GLY A 333 -11.30 -3.89 -1.78
C GLY A 333 -12.09 -3.76 -0.49
N GLY A 334 -11.71 -2.82 0.39
CA GLY A 334 -12.49 -2.49 1.58
C GLY A 334 -13.95 -2.41 1.15
N GLY A 335 -14.77 -3.32 1.69
CA GLY A 335 -15.97 -3.78 1.02
C GLY A 335 -16.86 -2.64 0.60
N GLU A 336 -17.04 -2.47 -0.71
CA GLU A 336 -17.88 -1.44 -1.32
C GLU A 336 -17.52 0.00 -0.88
N ALA A 337 -17.82 1.00 -1.70
CA ALA A 337 -17.91 2.37 -1.23
C ALA A 337 -19.19 2.54 -0.37
N GLY A 338 -19.32 1.72 0.68
CA GLY A 338 -20.28 1.92 1.75
C GLY A 338 -19.88 3.13 2.58
N ASP A 339 -20.85 3.90 3.06
CA ASP A 339 -20.59 4.97 4.02
C ASP A 339 -19.90 4.37 5.25
N ARG A 340 -18.58 4.57 5.37
CA ARG A 340 -17.78 4.13 6.52
C ARG A 340 -18.09 4.97 7.75
N GLY A 341 -18.82 6.06 7.59
CA GLY A 341 -19.23 6.97 8.64
C GLY A 341 -18.10 7.90 9.07
N ILE A 342 -18.13 8.30 10.34
CA ILE A 342 -17.30 9.39 10.85
C ILE A 342 -15.85 8.91 11.04
N PRO A 343 -14.84 9.64 10.50
CA PRO A 343 -13.44 9.34 10.79
C PRO A 343 -13.08 9.71 12.24
N MET A 344 -12.35 8.81 12.90
CA MET A 344 -11.99 8.85 14.31
C MET A 344 -10.48 8.70 14.49
N GLN A 345 -9.95 9.35 15.52
CA GLN A 345 -8.55 9.29 15.91
C GLN A 345 -8.50 8.93 17.39
N PHE A 346 -7.62 8.00 17.76
CA PHE A 346 -7.56 7.49 19.12
C PHE A 346 -6.26 7.86 19.82
N PRO A 347 -6.29 8.26 21.11
CA PRO A 347 -5.07 8.58 21.84
C PRO A 347 -4.13 7.37 21.89
N GLY A 348 -2.88 7.56 21.47
CA GLY A 348 -1.87 6.49 21.43
C GLY A 348 -1.93 5.59 20.20
N PHE A 349 -2.75 5.93 19.19
CA PHE A 349 -2.84 5.23 17.92
C PHE A 349 -2.71 6.22 16.76
N ASP A 350 -1.89 5.88 15.76
CA ASP A 350 -1.62 6.75 14.60
C ASP A 350 -2.55 6.47 13.41
N GLY A 351 -3.63 5.70 13.61
CA GLY A 351 -4.55 5.24 12.56
C GLY A 351 -5.84 6.06 12.51
N THR A 352 -6.43 6.16 11.32
CA THR A 352 -7.81 6.65 11.15
C THR A 352 -8.77 5.47 11.23
N TYR A 353 -9.69 5.53 12.18
CA TYR A 353 -10.76 4.55 12.38
C TYR A 353 -12.08 5.14 11.88
N TYR A 354 -13.09 4.34 11.61
CA TYR A 354 -14.37 4.84 11.11
C TYR A 354 -15.54 4.28 11.90
N SER A 355 -16.58 5.07 12.11
CA SER A 355 -17.71 4.71 12.97
C SER A 355 -18.43 3.44 12.54
N ASN A 356 -18.55 3.18 11.24
CA ASN A 356 -19.30 2.03 10.73
C ASN A 356 -18.40 0.80 10.55
N ASP A 357 -17.09 0.95 10.75
CA ASP A 357 -16.17 -0.17 10.75
C ASP A 357 -16.36 -0.99 12.03
N PRO A 358 -16.31 -2.33 11.92
CA PRO A 358 -16.27 -3.19 13.10
C PRO A 358 -14.98 -2.93 13.91
N ILE A 359 -15.08 -3.00 15.25
CA ILE A 359 -13.94 -2.84 16.15
C ILE A 359 -12.89 -3.93 15.89
N TYR A 360 -13.37 -5.16 15.68
CA TYR A 360 -12.59 -6.25 15.10
C TYR A 360 -13.19 -6.63 13.76
N PHE A 361 -12.45 -6.49 12.65
CA PHE A 361 -12.91 -6.98 11.36
C PHE A 361 -13.18 -8.49 11.38
N VAL A 362 -12.38 -9.23 12.16
CA VAL A 362 -12.59 -10.64 12.48
C VAL A 362 -12.54 -10.84 13.98
N ASN A 363 -13.62 -11.38 14.56
CA ASN A 363 -13.72 -11.64 15.99
C ASN A 363 -12.85 -12.85 16.41
N GLN A 364 -12.81 -13.17 17.71
CA GLN A 364 -12.01 -14.31 18.21
C GLN A 364 -12.44 -15.69 17.68
N PHE A 365 -13.51 -15.77 16.89
CA PHE A 365 -14.05 -16.99 16.31
C PHE A 365 -13.77 -17.15 14.81
N GLY A 366 -13.05 -16.21 14.20
CA GLY A 366 -12.79 -16.23 12.77
C GLY A 366 -13.98 -15.73 11.92
N GLU A 367 -14.98 -15.11 12.54
CA GLU A 367 -16.17 -14.55 11.88
C GLU A 367 -16.06 -13.03 11.79
N ARG A 368 -16.80 -12.41 10.86
CA ARG A 368 -16.91 -10.95 10.78
C ARG A 368 -17.37 -10.38 12.14
N GLY A 369 -16.69 -9.34 12.62
CA GLY A 369 -17.10 -8.67 13.86
C GLY A 369 -18.45 -7.98 13.74
N ASN A 370 -19.17 -7.96 14.86
CA ASN A 370 -20.56 -7.54 14.95
C ASN A 370 -20.76 -6.26 15.75
N PHE A 371 -19.69 -5.69 16.29
CA PHE A 371 -19.70 -4.45 17.06
C PHE A 371 -18.77 -3.43 16.43
N THR A 372 -19.23 -2.18 16.33
CA THR A 372 -18.61 -1.09 15.58
C THR A 372 -18.09 0.02 16.49
N TRP A 373 -17.16 0.84 15.96
CA TRP A 373 -16.68 2.01 16.69
C TRP A 373 -17.80 3.03 16.99
N GLY A 374 -18.79 3.12 16.11
CA GLY A 374 -19.96 3.97 16.28
C GLY A 374 -20.81 3.55 17.48
N GLU A 375 -20.99 2.25 17.70
CA GLU A 375 -21.68 1.72 18.88
C GLU A 375 -20.88 1.95 20.16
N ALA A 376 -19.57 1.71 20.13
CA ALA A 376 -18.70 1.89 21.30
C ALA A 376 -18.58 3.36 21.74
N LEU A 377 -18.53 4.28 20.78
CA LEU A 377 -18.25 5.69 21.03
C LEU A 377 -19.48 6.57 20.87
N HIS A 378 -20.66 5.99 20.65
CA HIS A 378 -21.92 6.71 20.45
C HIS A 378 -21.78 7.80 19.37
N ALA A 379 -21.39 7.35 18.17
CA ALA A 379 -21.25 8.23 17.03
C ALA A 379 -22.62 8.63 16.48
N GLU A 380 -22.78 9.91 16.18
CA GLU A 380 -23.99 10.46 15.57
C GLU A 380 -23.67 10.95 14.15
N PRO A 381 -23.99 10.14 13.12
CA PRO A 381 -23.62 10.46 11.73
C PRO A 381 -24.10 11.84 11.26
N ALA A 382 -25.27 12.28 11.74
CA ALA A 382 -25.86 13.56 11.36
C ALA A 382 -25.06 14.78 11.83
N THR A 383 -24.33 14.66 12.95
CA THR A 383 -23.61 15.77 13.58
C THR A 383 -22.09 15.62 13.52
N GLY A 384 -21.59 14.44 13.15
CA GLY A 384 -20.16 14.12 13.24
C GLY A 384 -19.68 13.91 14.67
N PHE A 385 -20.59 13.95 15.65
CA PHE A 385 -20.28 13.80 17.06
C PHE A 385 -19.92 12.34 17.39
N TYR A 386 -18.96 12.17 18.30
CA TYR A 386 -18.72 10.91 19.00
C TYR A 386 -18.04 11.20 20.33
N ARG A 387 -18.17 10.28 21.28
CA ARG A 387 -17.52 10.35 22.60
C ARG A 387 -16.05 10.03 22.44
N ARG A 388 -15.18 10.99 22.73
CA ARG A 388 -13.74 10.87 22.48
C ARG A 388 -13.04 10.18 23.66
N PRO A 389 -12.37 9.04 23.43
CA PRO A 389 -11.52 8.41 24.43
C PRO A 389 -10.43 9.39 24.88
N THR A 390 -10.18 9.48 26.19
CA THR A 390 -9.19 10.42 26.76
C THR A 390 -7.79 9.83 26.84
N THR A 391 -7.67 8.49 26.84
CA THR A 391 -6.40 7.77 26.96
C THR A 391 -6.42 6.48 26.12
N ALA A 392 -5.24 5.97 25.78
CA ALA A 392 -5.10 4.69 25.09
C ALA A 392 -5.70 3.53 25.88
N SER A 393 -5.65 3.58 27.22
CA SER A 393 -6.22 2.56 28.10
C SER A 393 -7.72 2.36 27.91
N VAL A 394 -8.46 3.42 27.59
CA VAL A 394 -9.90 3.31 27.26
C VAL A 394 -10.10 2.47 26.00
N ILE A 395 -9.25 2.65 24.99
CA ILE A 395 -9.32 1.89 23.74
C ILE A 395 -9.02 0.41 23.98
N TYR A 396 -7.98 0.10 24.77
CA TYR A 396 -7.66 -1.29 25.11
C TYR A 396 -8.83 -1.99 25.82
N ASN A 397 -9.50 -1.27 26.73
CA ASN A 397 -10.68 -1.79 27.41
C ASN A 397 -11.88 -2.02 26.47
N ILE A 398 -12.10 -1.14 25.49
CA ILE A 398 -13.12 -1.33 24.45
C ILE A 398 -12.80 -2.57 23.60
N LEU A 399 -11.53 -2.75 23.22
CA LEU A 399 -11.08 -3.94 22.47
C LEU A 399 -11.37 -5.23 23.26
N ASP A 400 -10.94 -5.32 24.52
CA ASP A 400 -11.18 -6.52 25.33
C ASP A 400 -12.67 -6.78 25.58
N MET A 401 -13.43 -5.72 25.79
CA MET A 401 -14.87 -5.83 26.00
C MET A 401 -15.62 -6.22 24.72
N THR A 402 -15.13 -5.85 23.53
CA THR A 402 -15.69 -6.31 22.26
C THR A 402 -15.65 -7.85 22.18
N ARG A 403 -14.57 -8.47 22.66
CA ARG A 403 -14.47 -9.94 22.69
C ARG A 403 -15.53 -10.54 23.62
N VAL A 404 -15.72 -9.96 24.79
CA VAL A 404 -16.78 -10.38 25.73
C VAL A 404 -18.16 -10.30 25.08
N MET A 405 -18.43 -9.23 24.33
CA MET A 405 -19.70 -9.06 23.64
C MET A 405 -19.91 -10.07 22.51
N GLU A 406 -18.86 -10.48 21.81
CA GLU A 406 -18.92 -11.58 20.83
C GLU A 406 -19.21 -12.93 21.50
N ASP A 407 -18.64 -13.21 22.69
CA ASP A 407 -18.98 -14.41 23.47
C ASP A 407 -20.47 -14.41 23.86
N ILE A 408 -20.97 -13.27 24.35
CA ILE A 408 -22.39 -13.10 24.72
C ILE A 408 -23.28 -13.28 23.49
N ARG A 409 -22.94 -12.67 22.36
CA ARG A 409 -23.67 -12.80 21.08
C ARG A 409 -23.81 -14.27 20.69
N ARG A 410 -22.72 -15.05 20.74
CA ARG A 410 -22.73 -16.48 20.47
C ARG A 410 -23.57 -17.27 21.47
N ARG A 411 -23.48 -16.94 22.76
CA ARG A 411 -24.27 -17.57 23.83
C ARG A 411 -25.77 -17.47 23.57
N TYR A 412 -26.23 -16.36 23.00
CA TYR A 412 -27.64 -16.16 22.64
C TYR A 412 -28.00 -16.60 21.22
N GLY A 413 -27.16 -17.42 20.57
CA GLY A 413 -27.42 -18.01 19.25
C GLY A 413 -27.13 -17.05 18.10
N ASN A 414 -26.05 -16.27 18.21
CA ASN A 414 -25.62 -15.29 17.20
C ASN A 414 -26.64 -14.16 16.92
N ARG A 415 -27.58 -13.93 17.84
CA ARG A 415 -28.57 -12.86 17.74
C ARG A 415 -27.89 -11.49 17.79
N PRO A 416 -28.36 -10.49 17.02
CA PRO A 416 -27.90 -9.11 17.18
C PRO A 416 -28.08 -8.64 18.62
N ILE A 417 -27.09 -7.93 19.17
CA ILE A 417 -27.18 -7.31 20.49
C ILE A 417 -27.31 -5.80 20.31
N GLN A 418 -28.31 -5.20 20.92
CA GLN A 418 -28.48 -3.75 20.90
C GLN A 418 -27.64 -3.12 22.01
N ILE A 419 -26.73 -2.23 21.63
CA ILE A 419 -25.92 -1.45 22.57
C ILE A 419 -26.64 -0.14 22.88
N ASN A 420 -26.99 0.07 24.16
CA ASN A 420 -27.59 1.34 24.61
C ASN A 420 -26.50 2.34 25.02
N SER A 421 -25.46 1.86 25.71
CA SER A 421 -24.35 2.70 26.15
C SER A 421 -23.08 1.87 26.34
N TRP A 422 -21.95 2.42 25.93
CA TRP A 422 -20.64 1.81 26.14
C TRP A 422 -19.68 2.85 26.75
N TYR A 423 -18.73 3.41 25.99
CA TYR A 423 -17.85 4.43 26.55
C TYR A 423 -18.62 5.72 26.85
N ARG A 424 -18.34 6.33 28.00
CA ARG A 424 -18.81 7.67 28.38
C ARG A 424 -17.63 8.52 28.76
N ASP A 425 -17.38 9.61 28.04
CA ASP A 425 -16.42 10.61 28.50
C ASP A 425 -16.90 11.26 29.82
N PRO A 426 -16.00 11.91 30.59
CA PRO A 426 -16.35 12.48 31.89
C PRO A 426 -17.54 13.45 31.86
N VAL A 427 -17.65 14.26 30.78
CA VAL A 427 -18.71 15.25 30.64
C VAL A 427 -20.04 14.54 30.39
N THR A 428 -20.08 13.59 29.47
CA THR A 428 -21.28 12.79 29.20
C THR A 428 -21.70 11.98 30.43
N ASN A 429 -20.77 11.36 31.14
CA ASN A 429 -21.09 10.60 32.35
C ASN A 429 -21.71 11.49 33.44
N ALA A 430 -21.18 12.70 33.66
CA ALA A 430 -21.76 13.66 34.59
C ALA A 430 -23.16 14.13 34.14
N ALA A 431 -23.34 14.40 32.85
CA ALA A 431 -24.60 14.88 32.28
C ALA A 431 -25.76 13.88 32.46
N VAL A 432 -25.48 12.58 32.39
CA VAL A 432 -26.48 11.52 32.62
C VAL A 432 -26.63 11.12 34.09
N GLY A 433 -26.00 11.86 35.02
CA GLY A 433 -26.03 11.55 36.46
C GLY A 433 -25.27 10.27 36.83
N GLY A 434 -24.30 9.87 36.01
CA GLY A 434 -23.48 8.69 36.23
C GLY A 434 -22.59 8.83 37.47
N ALA A 435 -22.28 7.69 38.10
CA ALA A 435 -21.37 7.65 39.26
C ALA A 435 -19.98 8.19 38.88
N SER A 436 -19.31 8.85 39.84
CA SER A 436 -17.97 9.42 39.66
C SER A 436 -16.89 8.37 39.33
N ASN A 437 -17.10 7.12 39.77
CA ASN A 437 -16.22 5.99 39.48
C ASN A 437 -16.86 4.98 38.50
N SER A 438 -17.68 5.49 37.57
CA SER A 438 -18.38 4.66 36.57
C SER A 438 -17.39 3.93 35.65
N ARG A 439 -17.60 2.61 35.48
CA ARG A 439 -16.79 1.78 34.56
C ARG A 439 -16.99 2.13 33.08
N HIS A 440 -18.07 2.83 32.74
CA HIS A 440 -18.24 3.35 31.37
C HIS A 440 -17.17 4.39 31.01
N MET A 441 -16.61 5.10 31.99
CA MET A 441 -15.52 6.05 31.77
C MET A 441 -14.18 5.37 31.49
N THR A 442 -14.06 4.09 31.83
CA THR A 442 -12.86 3.29 31.54
C THR A 442 -12.98 2.50 30.25
N GLY A 443 -14.14 2.48 29.59
CA GLY A 443 -14.36 1.76 28.31
C GLY A 443 -14.62 0.26 28.46
N ASP A 444 -14.61 -0.26 29.68
CA ASP A 444 -14.78 -1.67 30.01
C ASP A 444 -16.19 -1.99 30.54
N ALA A 445 -17.20 -1.21 30.19
CA ALA A 445 -18.58 -1.44 30.62
C ALA A 445 -19.59 -1.16 29.50
N LEU A 446 -20.66 -1.96 29.46
CA LEU A 446 -21.78 -1.80 28.54
C LEU A 446 -23.11 -1.94 29.24
N ASP A 447 -24.06 -1.14 28.74
CA ASP A 447 -25.49 -1.31 28.93
C ASP A 447 -26.07 -1.80 27.60
N PHE A 448 -26.63 -3.01 27.58
CA PHE A 448 -27.08 -3.68 26.35
C PHE A 448 -28.40 -4.43 26.52
N VAL A 449 -29.02 -4.78 25.39
CA VAL A 449 -30.26 -5.55 25.30
C VAL A 449 -30.06 -6.71 24.33
N VAL A 450 -30.50 -7.89 24.73
CA VAL A 450 -30.62 -9.05 23.84
C VAL A 450 -32.07 -9.11 23.35
N PRO A 451 -32.36 -8.81 22.06
CA PRO A 451 -33.72 -8.80 21.55
C PRO A 451 -34.44 -10.12 21.81
N GLY A 452 -35.64 -10.03 22.39
CA GLY A 452 -36.47 -11.19 22.71
C GLY A 452 -36.11 -11.91 24.02
N VAL A 453 -35.16 -11.39 24.81
CA VAL A 453 -34.81 -11.92 26.14
C VAL A 453 -34.92 -10.80 27.17
N HIS A 454 -35.62 -11.04 28.27
CA HIS A 454 -35.80 -10.03 29.30
C HIS A 454 -34.46 -9.77 30.02
N PRO A 455 -34.10 -8.51 30.36
CA PRO A 455 -32.82 -8.22 31.04
C PRO A 455 -32.57 -9.01 32.33
N PHE A 456 -33.63 -9.32 33.10
CA PHE A 456 -33.51 -10.22 34.26
C PHE A 456 -33.06 -11.64 33.89
N ASP A 457 -33.54 -12.19 32.76
CA ASP A 457 -33.15 -13.52 32.29
C ASP A 457 -31.71 -13.51 31.76
N VAL A 458 -31.32 -12.42 31.07
CA VAL A 458 -29.94 -12.21 30.63
C VAL A 458 -29.01 -12.12 31.84
N PHE A 459 -29.38 -11.35 32.87
CA PHE A 459 -28.62 -11.26 34.11
C PHE A 459 -28.47 -12.63 34.79
N ALA A 460 -29.57 -13.38 34.92
CA ALA A 460 -29.57 -14.69 35.57
C ALA A 460 -28.68 -15.71 34.84
N ASP A 461 -28.68 -15.69 33.50
CA ASP A 461 -27.83 -16.56 32.69
C ASP A 461 -26.35 -16.13 32.72
N LEU A 462 -26.08 -14.82 32.67
CA LEU A 462 -24.71 -14.29 32.65
C LEU A 462 -24.03 -14.28 34.02
N ASP A 463 -24.74 -14.17 35.14
CA ASP A 463 -24.12 -14.15 36.48
C ASP A 463 -23.16 -15.32 36.74
N PRO A 464 -23.56 -16.59 36.57
CA PRO A 464 -22.66 -17.72 36.79
C PRO A 464 -21.54 -17.78 35.76
N TRP A 465 -21.79 -17.41 34.49
CA TRP A 465 -20.79 -17.41 33.44
C TRP A 465 -19.73 -16.32 33.66
N TRP A 466 -20.16 -15.11 34.01
CA TRP A 466 -19.30 -13.96 34.25
C TRP A 466 -18.51 -14.13 35.55
N GLY A 467 -19.15 -14.65 36.59
CA GLY A 467 -18.53 -15.04 37.85
C GLY A 467 -17.72 -13.89 38.46
N ASN A 468 -16.44 -14.16 38.75
CA ASN A 468 -15.52 -13.21 39.36
C ASN A 468 -14.82 -12.26 38.37
N ARG A 469 -15.15 -12.31 37.06
CA ARG A 469 -14.49 -11.49 36.04
C ARG A 469 -14.88 -10.01 36.09
N GLY A 470 -16.03 -9.69 36.65
CA GLY A 470 -16.42 -8.29 36.85
C GLY A 470 -17.85 -8.08 37.32
N GLY A 471 -18.37 -6.88 37.08
CA GLY A 471 -19.71 -6.47 37.48
C GLY A 471 -20.79 -6.93 36.51
N LEU A 472 -21.99 -7.15 37.04
CA LEU A 472 -23.20 -7.41 36.28
C LEU A 472 -24.38 -6.78 37.03
N ALA A 473 -25.30 -6.14 36.32
CA ALA A 473 -26.53 -5.63 36.93
C ALA A 473 -27.72 -5.69 35.98
N SER A 474 -28.91 -5.86 36.54
CA SER A 474 -30.17 -5.83 35.80
C SER A 474 -30.89 -4.50 36.01
N SER A 475 -31.63 -4.08 35.00
CA SER A 475 -32.71 -3.08 35.08
C SER A 475 -33.96 -3.63 34.39
N SER A 476 -35.08 -2.91 34.38
CA SER A 476 -36.24 -3.31 33.58
C SER A 476 -36.03 -3.25 32.06
N VAL A 477 -35.02 -2.51 31.58
CA VAL A 477 -34.88 -2.16 30.16
C VAL A 477 -33.52 -2.48 29.53
N PHE A 478 -32.50 -2.82 30.32
CA PHE A 478 -31.16 -3.23 29.86
C PHE A 478 -30.41 -4.06 30.90
N THR A 479 -29.38 -4.78 30.46
CA THR A 479 -28.38 -5.44 31.31
C THR A 479 -27.07 -4.68 31.27
N HIS A 480 -26.45 -4.48 32.44
CA HIS A 480 -25.13 -3.91 32.57
C HIS A 480 -24.08 -5.01 32.78
N ILE A 481 -22.92 -4.89 32.15
CA ILE A 481 -21.74 -5.73 32.36
C ILE A 481 -20.46 -4.89 32.36
N ASP A 482 -19.47 -5.25 33.20
CA ASP A 482 -18.13 -4.64 33.16
C ASP A 482 -17.00 -5.60 33.55
N MET A 483 -15.74 -5.23 33.27
CA MET A 483 -14.52 -5.99 33.55
C MET A 483 -13.74 -5.46 34.77
N ARG A 484 -14.41 -5.08 35.87
CA ARG A 484 -13.74 -4.59 37.09
C ARG A 484 -12.80 -5.59 37.79
N GLY A 485 -12.73 -6.83 37.32
CA GLY A 485 -11.80 -7.86 37.82
C GLY A 485 -12.21 -8.52 39.14
N TYR A 486 -13.42 -8.23 39.65
CA TYR A 486 -14.00 -8.88 40.81
C TYR A 486 -15.53 -8.92 40.70
N ARG A 487 -16.17 -9.89 41.37
CA ARG A 487 -17.63 -10.05 41.35
C ARG A 487 -18.32 -8.87 42.04
N ALA A 488 -19.23 -8.22 41.31
CA ALA A 488 -20.15 -7.23 41.87
C ALA A 488 -21.53 -7.37 41.21
N ARG A 489 -22.61 -7.35 42.00
CA ARG A 489 -23.99 -7.48 41.53
C ARG A 489 -24.86 -6.42 42.18
N TRP A 490 -25.70 -5.78 41.38
CA TRP A 490 -26.68 -4.80 41.85
C TRP A 490 -27.86 -4.77 40.87
N GLU A 491 -28.90 -4.03 41.25
CA GLU A 491 -30.07 -3.80 40.42
C GLU A 491 -30.27 -2.29 40.28
N TYR A 492 -30.64 -1.85 39.08
CA TYR A 492 -31.15 -0.51 38.88
C TYR A 492 -32.64 -0.55 39.27
N GLY A 493 -33.04 0.30 40.22
CA GLY A 493 -34.36 0.24 40.87
C GLY A 493 -35.54 0.70 40.00
N TYR A 494 -35.48 0.50 38.69
CA TYR A 494 -36.49 0.90 37.72
C TYR A 494 -36.61 -0.10 36.58
#